data_AF-A0A9P3HF67-F1
#
_entry.id   AF-A0A9P3HF67-F1
#
_cell.length_a   1.000
_cell.length_b   1.000
_cell.length_c   1.000
_cell.angle_alpha   90.00
_cell.angle_beta   90.00
_cell.angle_gamma   90.00
#
_symmetry.space_group_name_H-M   'P 1'
#
loop_
_entity.id
_entity.type
_entity.pdbx_description
1 polymer ?
#
loop_
_entity_poly.entity_id
_entity_poly.type
_entity_poly.pdbx_seq_one_letter_code
_entity_poly.pdbx_strand_id
1 'polypeptide(L)'
;MEELEKGEKGIGDGTCSYGLSDGDDMLMSNWNGTILGPGHTVHENRIYSLKLHCGDFYPDQPPTVSFLSRVNLPCVNQTTGKVDPAKLACLSNWKRDYSLQTVLTELRREMASPNNRKLPQPPEGSMF
;
A
#
# COMPACT_ATOMS: atom_id res chain seq x y z
N MET A 1 -16.29 4.61 8.08
CA MET A 1 -17.45 4.53 7.16
C MET A 1 -17.10 5.09 5.77
N GLU A 2 -16.58 6.32 5.66
CA GLU A 2 -16.19 6.90 4.35
C GLU A 2 -15.12 6.12 3.57
N GLU A 3 -14.18 5.46 4.25
CA GLU A 3 -13.12 4.69 3.59
C GLU A 3 -13.67 3.43 2.90
N LEU A 4 -14.58 2.71 3.56
CA LEU A 4 -15.18 1.47 3.06
C LEU A 4 -16.00 1.74 1.79
N GLU A 5 -16.83 2.79 1.80
CA GLU A 5 -17.62 3.19 0.63
C GLU A 5 -16.78 3.58 -0.60
N LYS A 6 -15.56 4.09 -0.37
CA LYS A 6 -14.60 4.42 -1.43
C LYS A 6 -13.86 3.18 -1.92
N GLY A 7 -13.52 2.25 -1.02
CA GLY A 7 -12.90 0.97 -1.37
C GLY A 7 -13.77 0.14 -2.31
N GLU A 8 -15.08 0.08 -2.04
CA GLU A 8 -16.06 -0.69 -2.84
C GLU A 8 -16.29 -0.13 -4.25
N LYS A 9 -16.04 1.18 -4.46
CA LYS A 9 -16.23 1.85 -5.76
C LYS A 9 -14.98 1.84 -6.65
N GLY A 10 -13.86 1.31 -6.15
CA GLY A 10 -12.57 1.41 -6.81
C GLY A 10 -11.95 2.81 -6.67
N ILE A 11 -10.63 2.86 -6.55
CA ILE A 11 -9.91 4.09 -6.22
C ILE A 11 -9.36 4.74 -7.49
N GLY A 12 -9.78 5.98 -7.76
CA GLY A 12 -9.22 6.78 -8.85
C GLY A 12 -9.39 6.13 -10.22
N ASP A 13 -8.28 5.79 -10.86
CA ASP A 13 -8.22 5.10 -12.17
C ASP A 13 -8.37 3.57 -12.07
N GLY A 14 -8.65 3.04 -10.87
CA GLY A 14 -8.77 1.60 -10.62
C GLY A 14 -7.44 0.86 -10.45
N THR A 15 -6.31 1.58 -10.38
CA THR A 15 -4.98 0.97 -10.22
C THR A 15 -4.62 0.64 -8.78
N CYS A 16 -5.41 1.10 -7.81
CA CYS A 16 -5.31 0.70 -6.42
C CYS A 16 -6.70 0.34 -5.89
N SER A 17 -6.77 -0.57 -4.93
CA SER A 17 -7.99 -0.87 -4.18
C SER A 17 -7.65 -1.27 -2.76
N TYR A 18 -8.61 -1.12 -1.84
CA TYR A 18 -8.52 -1.70 -0.50
C TYR A 18 -9.90 -2.12 -0.03
N GLY A 19 -9.94 -3.09 0.87
CA GLY A 19 -11.15 -3.59 1.52
C GLY A 19 -10.82 -4.18 2.88
N LEU A 20 -11.83 -4.38 3.72
CA LEU A 20 -11.63 -5.01 5.03
C LEU A 20 -11.04 -6.42 4.86
N SER A 21 -10.09 -6.76 5.72
CA SER A 21 -9.53 -8.11 5.76
C SER A 21 -10.54 -9.13 6.30
N ASP A 22 -11.40 -8.68 7.21
CA ASP A 22 -12.48 -9.45 7.81
C ASP A 22 -13.75 -8.58 7.83
N GLY A 23 -14.83 -9.07 7.23
CA GLY A 23 -16.10 -8.34 7.16
C GLY A 23 -16.79 -8.21 8.52
N ASP A 24 -16.40 -9.05 9.49
CA ASP A 24 -16.94 -9.04 10.85
C ASP A 24 -16.12 -8.14 11.81
N ASP A 25 -15.01 -7.55 11.35
CA ASP A 25 -14.18 -6.62 12.12
C ASP A 25 -14.90 -5.28 12.35
N MET A 26 -15.64 -5.19 13.45
CA MET A 26 -16.35 -3.97 13.86
C MET A 26 -15.43 -2.77 14.09
N LEU A 27 -14.15 -3.01 14.44
CA LEU A 27 -13.17 -1.95 14.65
C LEU A 27 -12.61 -1.43 13.32
N MET A 28 -12.82 -2.15 12.22
CA MET A 28 -12.31 -1.82 10.90
C MET A 28 -10.80 -1.54 10.94
N SER A 29 -10.06 -2.37 11.67
CA SER A 29 -8.65 -2.15 11.94
C SER A 29 -7.77 -2.79 10.87
N ASN A 30 -8.20 -3.88 10.26
CA ASN A 30 -7.40 -4.64 9.31
C ASN A 30 -7.95 -4.53 7.88
N TRP A 31 -7.08 -4.13 6.97
CA TRP A 31 -7.41 -3.91 5.58
C TRP A 31 -6.45 -4.65 4.65
N ASN A 32 -6.99 -5.21 3.58
CA ASN A 32 -6.23 -5.72 2.45
C ASN A 32 -6.17 -4.63 1.37
N GLY A 33 -4.97 -4.33 0.90
CA GLY A 33 -4.73 -3.40 -0.20
C GLY A 33 -4.18 -4.12 -1.42
N THR A 34 -4.50 -3.60 -2.60
CA THR A 34 -3.98 -4.07 -3.89
C THR A 34 -3.42 -2.90 -4.67
N ILE A 35 -2.24 -3.08 -5.25
CA ILE A 35 -1.63 -2.12 -6.19
C ILE A 35 -1.37 -2.85 -7.52
N LEU A 36 -1.92 -2.30 -8.61
CA LEU A 36 -1.52 -2.66 -9.96
C LEU A 36 -0.24 -1.90 -10.31
N GLY A 37 0.81 -2.65 -10.64
CA GLY A 37 2.11 -2.08 -10.91
C GLY A 37 2.06 -1.07 -12.07
N PRO A 38 2.76 0.07 -11.95
CA PRO A 38 2.71 1.12 -12.96
C PRO A 38 3.27 0.65 -14.31
N GLY A 39 2.61 1.05 -15.40
CA GLY A 39 3.06 0.76 -16.76
C GLY A 39 4.41 1.38 -17.09
N HIS A 40 5.12 0.82 -18.07
CA HIS A 40 6.47 1.25 -18.46
C HIS A 40 7.51 1.16 -17.33
N THR A 41 7.33 0.21 -16.42
CA THR A 41 8.28 -0.07 -15.32
C THR A 41 8.47 -1.59 -15.18
N VAL A 42 9.47 -2.00 -14.39
CA VAL A 42 9.66 -3.41 -13.98
C VAL A 42 8.50 -3.98 -13.17
N HIS A 43 7.57 -3.13 -12.72
CA HIS A 43 6.38 -3.50 -11.98
C HIS A 43 5.16 -3.73 -12.90
N GLU A 44 5.24 -3.39 -14.18
CA GLU A 44 4.14 -3.52 -15.13
C GLU A 44 3.59 -4.95 -15.18
N ASN A 45 2.26 -5.05 -15.29
CA ASN A 45 1.49 -6.31 -15.26
C ASN A 45 1.56 -7.11 -13.95
N ARG A 46 2.17 -6.60 -12.88
CA ARG A 46 2.19 -7.26 -11.58
C ARG A 46 1.08 -6.74 -10.66
N ILE A 47 0.57 -7.64 -9.83
CA ILE A 47 -0.39 -7.32 -8.77
C ILE A 47 0.32 -7.49 -7.43
N TYR A 48 0.32 -6.43 -6.63
CA TYR A 48 0.90 -6.43 -5.29
C TYR A 48 -0.20 -6.41 -4.24
N SER A 49 -0.20 -7.42 -3.36
CA SER A 49 -1.07 -7.49 -2.20
C SER A 49 -0.37 -6.92 -0.97
N LEU A 50 -1.08 -6.14 -0.18
CA LEU A 50 -0.61 -5.49 1.04
C LEU A 50 -1.59 -5.72 2.18
N LYS A 51 -1.08 -5.69 3.40
CA LYS A 51 -1.86 -5.57 4.63
C LYS A 51 -1.66 -4.18 5.20
N LEU A 52 -2.77 -3.51 5.52
CA LEU A 52 -2.79 -2.23 6.23
C LEU A 52 -3.49 -2.42 7.57
N HIS A 53 -2.92 -1.83 8.62
CA HIS A 53 -3.47 -1.89 9.96
C HIS A 53 -3.68 -0.46 10.50
N CYS A 54 -4.94 -0.11 10.69
CA CYS A 54 -5.38 1.11 11.36
C CYS A 54 -5.43 0.82 12.87
N GLY A 55 -4.42 1.33 13.60
CA GLY A 55 -4.37 1.21 15.05
C GLY A 55 -5.35 2.16 15.75
N ASP A 56 -5.39 2.10 17.08
CA ASP A 56 -6.35 2.83 17.92
C ASP A 56 -6.34 4.37 17.73
N PHE A 57 -5.23 4.92 17.24
CA PHE A 57 -5.05 6.36 17.01
C PHE A 57 -5.21 6.77 15.54
N TYR A 58 -5.61 5.86 14.66
CA TYR A 58 -5.92 6.22 13.28
C TYR A 58 -7.23 7.04 13.20
N PRO A 59 -7.32 8.14 12.43
CA PRO A 59 -6.34 8.67 11.48
C PRO A 59 -5.41 9.77 12.04
N ASP A 60 -5.38 10.00 13.36
CA ASP A 60 -4.45 10.97 13.95
C ASP A 60 -2.98 10.49 13.84
N GLN A 61 -2.77 9.17 13.79
CA GLN A 61 -1.50 8.51 13.45
C GLN A 61 -1.61 7.69 12.14
N PRO A 62 -0.49 7.52 11.41
CA PRO A 62 -0.48 6.74 10.17
C PRO A 62 -0.79 5.26 10.42
N PRO A 63 -1.35 4.56 9.42
CA PRO A 63 -1.53 3.11 9.50
C PRO A 63 -0.16 2.40 9.39
N THR A 64 -0.09 1.19 9.92
CA THR A 64 1.05 0.29 9.62
C THR A 64 0.80 -0.42 8.31
N VAL A 65 1.81 -0.50 7.45
CA VAL A 65 1.69 -1.06 6.10
C VAL A 65 2.75 -2.13 5.89
N SER A 66 2.35 -3.27 5.35
CA SER A 66 3.25 -4.35 4.96
C SER A 66 2.84 -4.94 3.63
N PHE A 67 3.81 -5.15 2.74
CA PHE A 67 3.61 -5.95 1.55
C PHE A 67 3.49 -7.43 1.92
N LEU A 68 2.52 -8.11 1.32
CA LEU A 68 2.42 -9.55 1.32
C LEU A 68 3.18 -10.12 0.11
N SER A 69 3.02 -9.49 -1.05
CA SER A 69 3.79 -9.81 -2.27
C SER A 69 5.22 -9.27 -2.16
N ARG A 70 6.22 -10.08 -2.52
CA ARG A 70 7.60 -9.60 -2.53
C ARG A 70 7.81 -8.46 -3.51
N VAL A 71 8.48 -7.41 -3.04
CA VAL A 71 8.82 -6.23 -3.82
C VAL A 71 10.20 -5.74 -3.43
N ASN A 72 11.01 -5.40 -4.42
CA ASN A 72 12.26 -4.70 -4.19
C ASN A 72 12.01 -3.20 -4.32
N LEU A 73 11.87 -2.52 -3.18
CA LEU A 73 11.63 -1.09 -3.08
C LEU A 73 12.36 -0.54 -1.85
N PRO A 74 13.08 0.60 -1.92
CA PRO A 74 13.93 1.08 -0.82
C PRO A 74 13.20 1.35 0.51
N CYS A 75 11.91 1.68 0.45
CA CYS A 75 11.06 1.90 1.63
C CYS A 75 10.47 0.61 2.21
N VAL A 76 10.80 -0.57 1.68
CA VAL A 76 10.25 -1.86 2.11
C VAL A 76 11.35 -2.76 2.67
N ASN A 77 11.12 -3.29 3.87
CA ASN A 77 12.00 -4.28 4.46
C ASN A 77 11.96 -5.59 3.64
N GLN A 78 13.13 -6.01 3.13
CA GLN A 78 13.25 -7.14 2.21
C GLN A 78 13.09 -8.53 2.88
N THR A 79 12.95 -8.57 4.21
CA THR A 79 12.69 -9.80 4.96
C THR A 79 11.24 -9.89 5.43
N THR A 80 10.65 -8.78 5.86
CA THR A 80 9.31 -8.79 6.49
C THR A 80 8.22 -8.16 5.64
N GLY A 81 8.56 -7.50 4.53
CA GLY A 81 7.61 -6.74 3.72
C GLY A 81 7.11 -5.44 4.37
N LYS A 82 7.52 -5.13 5.61
CA LYS A 82 7.08 -3.93 6.33
C LYS A 82 7.59 -2.66 5.64
N VAL A 83 6.71 -1.70 5.44
CA VAL A 83 7.06 -0.37 4.93
C VAL A 83 7.68 0.45 6.07
N ASP A 84 8.80 1.09 5.79
CA ASP A 84 9.47 2.01 6.70
C ASP A 84 8.83 3.40 6.61
N PRO A 85 8.14 3.88 7.67
CA PRO A 85 7.47 5.18 7.66
C PRO A 85 8.41 6.34 7.38
N ALA A 86 9.68 6.24 7.77
CA ALA A 86 10.66 7.31 7.56
C ALA A 86 11.05 7.47 6.08
N LYS A 87 10.83 6.44 5.26
CA LYS A 87 11.21 6.42 3.84
C LYS A 87 10.06 6.67 2.88
N LEU A 88 8.84 6.81 3.40
CA LEU A 88 7.67 7.19 2.61
C LEU A 88 7.15 8.55 3.09
N ALA A 89 7.12 9.54 2.20
CA ALA A 89 6.83 10.93 2.56
C ALA A 89 5.46 11.10 3.25
N CYS A 90 4.43 10.38 2.78
CA CYS A 90 3.10 10.46 3.36
C CYS A 90 3.01 9.86 4.77
N LEU A 91 3.84 8.86 5.11
CA LEU A 91 3.86 8.28 6.45
C LEU A 91 4.75 9.07 7.41
N SER A 92 5.89 9.58 6.94
CA SER A 92 6.80 10.41 7.74
C SER A 92 6.21 11.77 8.10
N ASN A 93 5.41 12.36 7.19
CA ASN A 93 4.72 13.64 7.39
C ASN A 93 3.20 13.41 7.37
N TRP A 94 2.75 12.43 8.15
CA TRP A 94 1.34 12.05 8.20
C TRP A 94 0.46 13.23 8.60
N LYS A 95 -0.65 13.35 7.89
CA LYS A 95 -1.70 14.32 8.18
C LYS A 95 -3.02 13.59 8.34
N ARG A 96 -3.87 14.08 9.23
CA ARG A 96 -5.17 13.48 9.56
C ARG A 96 -6.13 13.37 8.36
N ASP A 97 -5.93 14.19 7.34
CA ASP A 97 -6.71 14.16 6.09
C ASP A 97 -6.21 13.10 5.09
N TYR A 98 -5.10 12.41 5.38
CA TYR A 98 -4.64 11.27 4.60
C TYR A 98 -5.42 10.00 4.94
N SER A 99 -5.51 9.13 3.94
CA SER A 99 -6.32 7.91 3.93
C SER A 99 -5.51 6.69 3.50
N LEU A 100 -6.09 5.48 3.59
CA LEU A 100 -5.48 4.28 3.02
C LEU A 100 -5.23 4.43 1.51
N GLN A 101 -6.15 5.09 0.78
CA GLN A 101 -5.95 5.47 -0.62
C GLN A 101 -4.67 6.29 -0.82
N THR A 102 -4.41 7.27 0.06
CA THR A 102 -3.24 8.15 -0.05
C THR A 102 -1.95 7.33 0.04
N VAL A 103 -1.91 6.39 0.97
CA VAL A 103 -0.77 5.47 1.16
C VAL A 103 -0.52 4.60 -0.07
N LEU A 104 -1.56 3.94 -0.60
CA LEU A 104 -1.40 3.07 -1.78
C LEU A 104 -0.99 3.85 -3.02
N THR A 105 -1.55 5.04 -3.22
CA THR A 105 -1.23 5.90 -4.36
C THR A 105 0.22 6.37 -4.30
N GLU A 106 0.71 6.77 -3.12
CA GLU A 106 2.11 7.18 -2.94
C GLU A 106 3.08 6.01 -3.07
N LEU A 107 2.74 4.81 -2.58
CA LEU A 107 3.54 3.60 -2.84
C LEU A 107 3.64 3.29 -4.34
N ARG A 108 2.53 3.39 -5.08
CA ARG A 108 2.53 3.21 -6.53
C ARG A 108 3.37 4.28 -7.24
N ARG A 109 3.34 5.52 -6.75
CA ARG A 109 4.18 6.61 -7.25
C ARG A 109 5.66 6.35 -7.01
N GLU A 110 6.01 5.81 -5.85
CA GLU A 110 7.39 5.40 -5.53
C GLU A 110 7.87 4.30 -6.47
N MET A 111 7.03 3.33 -6.83
CA MET A 111 7.36 2.30 -7.84
C MET A 111 7.62 2.91 -9.22
N ALA A 112 6.90 3.96 -9.59
CA ALA A 112 7.06 4.66 -10.86
C ALA A 112 8.25 5.66 -10.87
N SER A 113 8.85 5.94 -9.71
CA SER A 113 9.91 6.94 -9.60
C SER A 113 11.13 6.56 -10.45
N PRO A 114 11.89 7.53 -10.98
CA PRO A 114 13.07 7.25 -11.80
C PRO A 114 14.09 6.31 -11.16
N ASN A 115 14.22 6.37 -9.84
CA ASN A 115 15.14 5.55 -9.06
C ASN A 115 14.66 4.10 -8.90
N ASN A 116 13.35 3.87 -8.90
CA ASN A 116 12.78 2.56 -8.56
C ASN A 116 12.24 1.80 -9.78
N ARG A 117 11.78 2.50 -10.83
CA ARG A 117 11.10 1.91 -12.00
C ARG A 117 11.92 0.87 -12.79
N LYS A 118 13.21 0.74 -12.52
CA LYS A 118 14.15 -0.20 -13.16
C LYS A 118 14.80 -1.18 -12.16
N LEU A 119 14.42 -1.17 -10.89
CA LEU A 119 15.02 -2.05 -9.88
C LEU A 119 14.69 -3.52 -10.16
N PRO A 120 15.68 -4.43 -10.17
CA PRO A 120 15.42 -5.86 -10.35
C PRO A 120 14.42 -6.35 -9.31
N GLN A 121 13.32 -6.94 -9.77
CA GLN A 121 12.26 -7.43 -8.90
C GLN A 121 12.41 -8.94 -8.65
N PRO A 122 11.94 -9.44 -7.48
CA PRO A 122 11.77 -10.86 -7.25
C PRO A 122 10.84 -11.52 -8.29
N PRO A 123 10.84 -12.86 -8.38
CA PRO A 123 9.86 -13.58 -9.21
C PRO A 123 8.43 -13.16 -8.88
N GLU A 124 7.62 -12.97 -9.92
CA GLU A 124 6.21 -12.64 -9.75
C GLU A 124 5.48 -13.73 -8.96
N GLY A 125 4.50 -13.34 -8.14
CA GLY A 125 3.75 -14.25 -7.27
C GLY A 125 4.50 -14.71 -6.01
N SER A 126 5.77 -14.32 -5.83
CA SER A 126 6.48 -14.59 -4.58
C SER A 126 5.92 -13.74 -3.43
N MET A 127 5.87 -14.33 -2.23
CA MET A 127 5.31 -13.72 -1.02
C MET A 127 6.38 -13.61 0.08
N PHE A 128 6.23 -12.65 1.00
CA PHE A 128 7.09 -12.51 2.18
C PHE A 128 6.83 -13.61 3.21
#